data_AF-F4PZJ8-F1
#
_entry.id   AF-F4PZJ8-F1
#
_cell.length_a   1.000
_cell.length_b   1.000
_cell.length_c   1.000
_cell.angle_alpha   90.00
_cell.angle_beta   90.00
_cell.angle_gamma   90.00
#
_symmetry.space_group_name_H-M   'P 1'
#
loop_
_entity.id
_entity.type
_entity.pdbx_description
1 polymer ?
#
loop_
_entity_poly.entity_id
_entity_poly.type
_entity_poly.pdbx_seq_one_letter_code
_entity_poly.pdbx_strand_id
1 'polypeptide(L)'
;MSSTATSAVSKITPSFAQYLRRKIFKHVPHGILTQYPEHIVRSLPETFVKDLPVVPAGIVKITLHKSPYHSDKEIQGTIAALGLRKRYRSVFQKNTPEIRGMIHKARTHLSVEEINNIGGEGIDREIFMVQKEMKQQQQQQRLRLVE
;
A
#
# COMPACT_ATOMS: atom_id res chain seq x y z
N MET A 1 -6.40 31.84 33.06
CA MET A 1 -6.15 31.67 31.62
C MET A 1 -6.43 30.21 31.29
N SER A 2 -7.65 29.86 30.88
CA SER A 2 -8.08 28.47 30.79
C SER A 2 -8.96 28.19 29.57
N SER A 3 -8.58 27.09 28.90
CA SER A 3 -9.43 26.18 28.12
C SER A 3 -10.14 26.73 26.86
N THR A 4 -9.40 26.82 25.75
CA THR A 4 -9.99 26.92 24.40
C THR A 4 -10.76 25.65 23.98
N ALA A 5 -10.54 24.51 24.64
CA ALA A 5 -11.23 23.26 24.37
C ALA A 5 -12.75 23.28 24.69
N THR A 6 -13.21 24.16 25.59
CA THR A 6 -14.63 24.23 26.00
C THR A 6 -15.50 24.98 24.97
N SER A 7 -14.90 25.82 24.12
CA SER A 7 -15.62 26.63 23.14
C SER A 7 -16.18 25.85 21.94
N ALA A 8 -15.64 24.67 21.64
CA ALA A 8 -16.10 23.86 20.51
C ALA A 8 -17.34 23.02 20.87
N VAL A 9 -17.47 22.64 22.15
CA VAL A 9 -18.60 21.84 22.65
C VAL A 9 -19.88 22.68 22.75
N SER A 10 -19.76 23.99 22.98
CA SER A 10 -20.91 24.90 23.11
C SER A 10 -21.63 25.24 21.81
N LYS A 11 -21.06 24.89 20.65
CA LYS A 11 -21.68 25.08 19.32
C LYS A 11 -22.37 23.82 18.80
N ILE A 12 -22.39 22.74 19.57
CA ILE A 12 -23.13 21.54 19.20
C ILE A 12 -24.56 21.71 19.72
N THR A 13 -25.53 21.82 18.81
CA THR A 13 -26.95 21.85 19.17
C THR A 13 -27.27 20.61 20.01
N PRO A 14 -27.97 20.72 21.16
CA PRO A 14 -28.21 19.58 22.06
C PRO A 14 -28.83 18.36 21.35
N SER A 15 -29.64 18.62 20.33
CA SER A 15 -30.24 17.65 19.43
C SER A 15 -29.18 16.78 18.72
N PHE A 16 -28.06 17.36 18.30
CA PHE A 16 -26.99 16.69 17.55
C PHE A 16 -26.14 15.79 18.44
N ALA A 17 -25.82 16.24 19.66
CA ALA A 17 -25.13 15.43 20.66
C ALA A 17 -25.95 14.18 21.07
N GLN A 18 -27.28 14.29 21.06
CA GLN A 18 -28.19 13.18 21.36
C GLN A 18 -28.26 12.14 20.22
N TYR A 19 -28.15 12.58 18.97
CA TYR A 19 -28.16 11.70 17.78
C TYR A 19 -26.85 10.89 17.61
N LEU A 20 -25.71 11.46 17.99
CA LEU A 20 -24.39 10.80 17.91
C LEU A 20 -24.27 9.56 18.82
N ARG A 21 -25.06 9.48 19.90
CA ARG A 21 -24.81 8.48 20.94
C ARG A 21 -25.43 7.10 20.71
N ARG A 22 -26.38 6.91 19.78
CA ARG A 22 -27.14 5.63 19.80
C ARG A 22 -27.46 4.92 18.49
N LYS A 23 -27.54 5.53 17.29
CA LYS A 23 -28.09 4.78 16.12
C LYS A 23 -27.54 5.04 14.72
N ILE A 24 -26.64 5.99 14.47
CA ILE A 24 -26.30 6.36 13.07
C ILE A 24 -25.30 5.40 12.42
N PHE A 25 -24.45 4.69 13.17
CA PHE A 25 -23.47 3.77 12.59
C PHE A 25 -24.06 2.51 11.93
N LYS A 26 -25.35 2.21 12.12
CA LYS A 26 -25.99 1.02 11.52
C LYS A 26 -26.48 1.21 10.08
N HIS A 27 -26.54 2.45 9.56
CA HIS A 27 -27.08 2.73 8.23
C HIS A 27 -26.20 3.61 7.36
N VAL A 28 -24.89 3.70 7.65
CA VAL A 28 -23.97 4.48 6.81
C VAL A 28 -23.69 3.70 5.51
N PRO A 29 -24.19 4.15 4.34
CA PRO A 29 -24.01 3.44 3.08
C PRO A 29 -22.56 3.57 2.61
N HIS A 30 -22.06 2.56 1.87
CA HIS A 30 -20.65 2.41 1.49
C HIS A 30 -20.10 3.45 0.48
N GLY A 31 -20.81 4.56 0.22
CA GLY A 31 -20.41 5.62 -0.70
C GLY A 31 -19.84 6.89 -0.05
N ILE A 32 -19.85 7.02 1.29
CA ILE A 32 -19.45 8.29 1.96
C ILE A 32 -17.92 8.50 1.98
N LEU A 33 -17.14 7.43 1.87
CA LEU A 33 -15.67 7.55 1.95
C LEU A 33 -15.05 8.24 0.72
N THR A 34 -15.77 8.31 -0.41
CA THR A 34 -15.33 9.01 -1.63
C THR A 34 -15.75 10.48 -1.68
N GLN A 35 -16.46 11.00 -0.68
CA GLN A 35 -17.16 12.28 -0.73
C GLN A 35 -16.76 13.23 0.41
N TYR A 36 -15.49 13.21 0.85
CA TYR A 36 -14.98 14.22 1.79
C TYR A 36 -14.52 15.47 1.03
N PRO A 37 -15.19 16.63 1.17
CA PRO A 37 -14.76 17.87 0.53
C PRO A 37 -13.44 18.40 1.13
N GLU A 38 -12.59 18.97 0.28
CA GLU A 38 -11.22 19.47 0.59
C GLU A 38 -11.09 20.30 1.88
N HIS A 39 -12.09 21.11 2.22
CA HIS A 39 -12.06 21.95 3.42
C HIS A 39 -12.16 21.15 4.73
N ILE A 40 -12.73 19.93 4.70
CA ILE A 40 -12.75 19.04 5.87
C ILE A 40 -11.36 18.44 6.08
N VAL A 41 -10.68 18.04 5.01
CA VAL A 41 -9.31 17.51 5.09
C VAL A 41 -8.36 18.58 5.66
N ARG A 42 -8.50 19.83 5.23
CA ARG A 42 -7.69 20.96 5.75
C ARG A 42 -8.00 21.36 7.20
N SER A 43 -9.18 21.05 7.71
CA SER A 43 -9.54 21.34 9.11
C SER A 43 -9.24 20.17 10.05
N LEU A 44 -8.73 19.04 9.53
CA LEU A 44 -8.25 17.95 10.36
C LEU A 44 -7.04 18.40 11.19
N PRO A 45 -7.02 18.12 12.50
CA PRO A 45 -5.84 18.35 13.32
C PRO A 45 -4.63 17.63 12.73
N GLU A 46 -3.48 18.31 12.66
CA GLU A 46 -2.24 17.72 12.13
C GLU A 46 -1.79 16.49 12.94
N THR A 47 -2.15 16.43 14.23
CA THR A 47 -1.95 15.24 15.07
C THR A 47 -2.73 14.05 14.52
N PHE A 48 -3.99 14.26 14.12
CA PHE A 48 -4.82 13.21 13.57
C PHE A 48 -4.30 12.73 12.20
N VAL A 49 -3.83 13.66 11.35
CA VAL A 49 -3.23 13.31 10.05
C VAL A 49 -1.96 12.48 10.21
N LYS A 50 -1.18 12.69 11.27
CA LYS A 50 -0.01 11.86 11.60
C LYS A 50 -0.36 10.47 12.13
N ASP A 51 -1.47 10.37 12.86
CA ASP A 51 -1.97 9.12 13.44
C ASP A 51 -2.81 8.30 12.45
N LEU A 52 -3.16 8.87 11.29
CA LEU A 52 -3.88 8.17 10.24
C LEU A 52 -3.06 6.97 9.74
N PRO A 53 -3.68 5.80 9.55
CA PRO A 53 -2.98 4.66 8.98
C PRO A 53 -2.54 5.04 7.56
N VAL A 54 -1.23 5.23 7.38
CA VAL A 54 -0.65 5.44 6.06
C VAL A 54 -0.92 4.18 5.26
N VAL A 55 -1.88 4.25 4.32
CA VAL A 55 -2.03 3.21 3.30
C VAL A 55 -0.68 3.18 2.60
N PRO A 56 0.09 2.06 2.62
CA PRO A 56 1.42 2.09 2.05
C PRO A 56 1.27 2.08 0.53
N ALA A 57 1.13 3.28 -0.02
CA ALA A 57 1.23 3.57 -1.43
C ALA A 57 2.72 3.52 -1.76
N GLY A 58 3.10 2.58 -2.64
CA GLY A 58 4.50 2.37 -2.97
C GLY A 58 4.69 1.19 -3.89
N ILE A 59 5.96 0.82 -4.08
CA ILE A 59 6.38 -0.31 -4.90
C ILE A 59 6.95 -1.38 -3.96
N VAL A 60 6.59 -2.64 -4.21
CA VAL A 60 7.16 -3.79 -3.52
C VAL A 60 8.08 -4.54 -4.45
N LYS A 61 9.30 -4.81 -3.99
CA LYS A 61 10.24 -5.69 -4.66
C LYS A 61 10.08 -7.09 -4.07
N ILE A 62 9.69 -8.03 -4.92
CA ILE A 62 9.39 -9.41 -4.54
C ILE A 62 10.47 -10.30 -5.14
N THR A 63 11.17 -11.07 -4.30
CA THR A 63 12.24 -11.99 -4.72
C THR A 63 11.89 -13.43 -4.35
N LEU A 64 11.98 -14.34 -5.33
CA LEU A 64 11.72 -15.77 -5.08
C LEU A 64 12.99 -16.45 -4.52
N HIS A 65 13.08 -16.67 -3.22
CA HIS A 65 14.27 -17.30 -2.60
C HIS A 65 14.18 -18.83 -2.53
N LYS A 66 12.97 -19.40 -2.49
CA LYS A 66 12.73 -20.86 -2.43
C LYS A 66 11.96 -21.35 -3.65
N SER A 67 12.24 -22.58 -4.10
CA SER A 67 11.54 -23.19 -5.24
C SER A 67 10.11 -23.64 -4.86
N PRO A 68 9.10 -23.36 -5.70
CA PRO A 68 7.72 -23.74 -5.41
C PRO A 68 7.36 -25.18 -5.85
N TYR A 69 8.29 -25.95 -6.44
CA TYR A 69 8.02 -27.27 -7.02
C TYR A 69 7.34 -28.28 -6.06
N HIS A 70 7.73 -28.27 -4.78
CA HIS A 70 7.18 -29.14 -3.74
C HIS A 70 6.03 -28.50 -2.93
N SER A 71 5.38 -27.48 -3.48
CA SER A 71 4.29 -26.76 -2.81
C SER A 71 2.98 -26.97 -3.54
N ASP A 72 1.88 -26.61 -2.88
CA ASP A 72 0.55 -26.74 -3.46
C ASP A 72 0.44 -26.03 -4.81
N LYS A 73 -0.34 -26.62 -5.72
CA LYS A 73 -0.56 -26.07 -7.07
C LYS A 73 -1.06 -24.63 -7.03
N GLU A 74 -1.82 -24.27 -6.00
CA GLU A 74 -2.29 -22.90 -5.80
C GLU A 74 -1.15 -21.92 -5.50
N ILE A 75 -0.17 -22.31 -4.69
CA ILE A 75 1.01 -21.49 -4.39
C ILE A 75 1.86 -21.36 -5.66
N GLN A 76 2.04 -22.45 -6.40
CA GLN A 76 2.73 -22.43 -7.69
C GLN A 76 2.06 -21.47 -8.68
N GLY A 77 0.73 -21.54 -8.80
CA GLY A 77 -0.07 -20.64 -9.64
C GLY A 77 0.05 -19.18 -9.21
N THR A 78 0.03 -18.92 -7.89
CA THR A 78 0.19 -17.57 -7.34
C THR A 78 1.56 -16.98 -7.67
N ILE A 79 2.62 -17.77 -7.52
CA ILE A 79 4.00 -17.36 -7.84
C ILE A 79 4.17 -17.12 -9.34
N ALA A 80 3.56 -17.97 -10.18
CA ALA A 80 3.54 -17.77 -11.62
C ALA A 80 2.79 -16.49 -12.02
N ALA A 81 1.65 -16.20 -11.38
CA ALA A 81 0.87 -14.98 -11.59
C ALA A 81 1.61 -13.71 -11.13
N LEU A 82 2.42 -13.80 -10.07
CA LEU A 82 3.35 -12.72 -9.67
C LEU A 82 4.52 -12.51 -10.66
N GLY A 83 4.65 -13.35 -11.70
CA GLY A 83 5.70 -13.25 -12.71
C GLY A 83 7.03 -13.91 -12.33
N LEU A 84 7.07 -14.67 -11.22
CA LEU A 84 8.29 -15.25 -10.66
C LEU A 84 8.48 -16.69 -11.17
N ARG A 85 9.22 -16.84 -12.28
CA ARG A 85 9.49 -18.15 -12.90
C ARG A 85 10.79 -18.83 -12.48
N LYS A 86 11.78 -18.07 -12.00
CA LYS A 86 13.13 -18.55 -11.66
C LYS A 86 13.51 -18.13 -10.24
N ARG A 87 14.29 -18.95 -9.55
CA ARG A 87 14.83 -18.63 -8.22
C ARG A 87 15.77 -17.43 -8.29
N TYR A 88 15.80 -16.64 -7.22
CA TYR A 88 16.55 -15.38 -7.05
C TYR A 88 16.22 -14.29 -8.07
N ARG A 89 15.13 -14.45 -8.82
CA ARG A 89 14.59 -13.38 -9.65
C ARG A 89 13.74 -12.46 -8.80
N SER A 90 13.94 -11.16 -8.97
CA SER A 90 13.10 -10.12 -8.38
C SER A 90 12.12 -9.55 -9.40
N VAL A 91 10.92 -9.20 -8.95
CA VAL A 91 9.88 -8.50 -9.70
C VAL A 91 9.38 -7.33 -8.85
N PHE A 92 9.19 -6.17 -9.48
CA PHE A 92 8.64 -4.98 -8.85
C PHE A 92 7.17 -4.87 -9.17
N GLN A 93 6.33 -4.71 -8.15
CA GLN A 93 4.89 -4.58 -8.31
C GLN A 93 4.36 -3.41 -7.49
N LYS A 94 3.19 -2.89 -7.91
CA LYS A 94 2.46 -1.90 -7.13
C LYS A 94 2.01 -2.51 -5.81
N ASN A 95 2.07 -1.71 -4.75
CA ASN A 95 1.61 -2.13 -3.45
C ASN A 95 0.07 -2.04 -3.33
N THR A 96 -0.63 -2.95 -4.00
CA THR A 96 -2.09 -3.05 -3.94
C THR A 96 -2.53 -4.15 -2.95
N PRO A 97 -3.73 -4.07 -2.35
CA PRO A 97 -4.25 -5.11 -1.46
C PRO A 97 -4.27 -6.51 -2.11
N GLU A 98 -4.56 -6.58 -3.41
CA GLU A 98 -4.57 -7.82 -4.19
C GLU A 98 -3.17 -8.46 -4.23
N ILE A 99 -2.14 -7.67 -4.59
CA ILE A 99 -0.76 -8.15 -4.62
C ILE A 99 -0.28 -8.54 -3.22
N ARG A 100 -0.66 -7.81 -2.17
CA ARG A 100 -0.38 -8.21 -0.79
C ARG A 100 -1.02 -9.55 -0.45
N GLY A 101 -2.27 -9.79 -0.84
CA GLY A 101 -2.94 -11.07 -0.65
C GLY A 101 -2.17 -12.22 -1.29
N MET A 102 -1.72 -12.03 -2.54
CA MET A 102 -0.89 -13.00 -3.26
C MET A 102 0.47 -13.24 -2.56
N ILE A 103 1.13 -12.17 -2.11
CA ILE A 103 2.39 -12.24 -1.36
C ILE A 103 2.19 -13.03 -0.06
N HIS A 104 1.14 -12.72 0.70
CA HIS A 104 0.84 -13.41 1.96
C HIS A 104 0.59 -14.90 1.75
N LYS A 105 -0.11 -15.27 0.67
CA LYS A 105 -0.33 -16.68 0.30
C LYS A 105 0.98 -17.42 0.01
N ALA A 106 1.94 -16.75 -0.64
CA ALA A 106 3.23 -17.34 -1.02
C ALA A 106 4.41 -16.94 -0.09
N ARG A 107 4.14 -16.43 1.11
CA ARG A 107 5.15 -15.79 2.01
C ARG A 107 6.36 -16.65 2.33
N THR A 108 6.22 -17.97 2.33
CA THR A 108 7.30 -18.92 2.66
C THR A 108 8.35 -19.04 1.56
N HIS A 109 8.05 -18.58 0.34
CA HIS A 109 8.94 -18.66 -0.81
C HIS A 109 9.48 -17.30 -1.25
N LEU A 110 8.89 -16.22 -0.74
CA LEU A 110 9.14 -14.87 -1.16
C LEU A 110 9.91 -14.09 -0.09
N SER A 111 10.84 -13.26 -0.53
CA SER A 111 11.43 -12.18 0.26
C SER A 111 10.92 -10.87 -0.32
N VAL A 112 10.42 -9.98 0.53
CA VAL A 112 9.74 -8.74 0.12
C VAL A 112 10.44 -7.55 0.75
N GLU A 113 10.77 -6.58 -0.09
CA GLU A 113 11.33 -5.29 0.31
C GLU A 113 10.36 -4.19 -0.13
N GLU A 114 9.89 -3.37 0.82
CA GLU A 114 9.08 -2.19 0.52
C GLU A 114 10.01 -1.04 0.12
N ILE A 115 9.77 -0.47 -1.06
CA ILE A 115 10.53 0.66 -1.56
C ILE A 115 9.68 1.90 -1.33
N ASN A 116 9.90 2.55 -0.19
CA ASN A 116 9.29 3.82 0.21
C ASN A 116 9.99 4.98 -0.49
N ASN A 117 10.08 4.91 -1.81
CA ASN A 117 10.46 6.07 -2.60
C ASN A 117 9.22 6.45 -3.41
N ILE A 118 8.63 7.59 -3.01
CA ILE A 118 8.15 8.68 -3.88
C ILE A 118 6.66 9.05 -3.71
N GLY A 119 6.47 10.38 -3.60
CA GLY A 119 5.19 11.06 -3.62
C GLY A 119 4.37 10.76 -4.88
N GLY A 120 3.06 10.90 -4.75
CA GLY A 120 2.05 10.15 -5.52
C GLY A 120 1.95 10.34 -7.03
N GLU A 121 2.94 10.89 -7.73
CA GLU A 121 2.87 11.11 -9.18
C GLU A 121 3.97 10.32 -9.91
N GLY A 122 3.61 9.20 -10.54
CA GLY A 122 4.47 8.54 -11.54
C GLY A 122 4.83 7.07 -11.33
N ILE A 123 4.22 6.37 -10.36
CA ILE A 123 4.54 4.97 -10.00
C ILE A 123 4.66 4.04 -11.22
N ASP A 124 3.78 4.18 -12.22
CA ASP A 124 3.83 3.35 -13.44
C ASP A 124 5.08 3.60 -14.32
N ARG A 125 5.44 4.87 -14.54
CA ARG A 125 6.63 5.23 -15.31
C ARG A 125 7.89 4.81 -14.56
N GLU A 126 7.86 4.96 -13.25
CA GLU A 126 8.97 4.61 -12.39
C GLU A 126 9.23 3.10 -12.34
N ILE A 127 8.19 2.28 -12.20
CA ILE A 127 8.32 0.82 -12.31
C ILE A 127 8.94 0.44 -13.66
N PHE A 128 8.48 1.05 -14.75
CA PHE A 128 9.03 0.79 -16.09
C PHE A 128 10.52 1.16 -16.18
N MET A 129 10.91 2.32 -15.65
CA MET A 129 12.31 2.78 -15.65
C MET A 129 13.21 1.89 -14.79
N VAL A 130 12.81 1.56 -13.56
CA VAL A 130 13.57 0.67 -12.65
C VAL A 130 13.76 -0.71 -13.28
N GLN A 131 12.72 -1.28 -13.89
CA GLN A 131 12.83 -2.57 -14.58
C GLN A 131 13.76 -2.49 -15.80
N LYS A 132 13.75 -1.38 -16.54
CA LYS A 132 14.59 -1.15 -17.71
C LYS A 132 16.07 -0.99 -17.32
N GLU A 133 16.36 -0.18 -16.32
CA GLU A 133 17.71 0.05 -15.80
C GLU A 133 18.33 -1.24 -15.25
N MET A 134 17.59 -2.01 -14.45
CA MET A 134 18.08 -3.27 -13.88
C MET A 134 18.39 -4.31 -14.98
N LYS A 135 17.58 -4.38 -16.05
CA LYS A 135 17.88 -5.24 -17.20
C LYS A 135 19.16 -4.83 -17.91
N GLN A 136 19.38 -3.52 -18.09
CA GLN A 136 20.60 -3.01 -18.72
C GLN A 136 21.83 -3.30 -17.85
N GLN A 137 21.74 -3.10 -16.53
CA GLN A 137 22.83 -3.43 -15.61
C GLN A 137 23.18 -4.92 -15.64
N GLN A 138 22.20 -5.82 -15.64
CA GLN A 138 22.44 -7.26 -15.76
C GLN A 138 23.12 -7.62 -17.08
N GLN A 139 22.73 -6.99 -18.18
CA GLN A 139 23.35 -7.21 -19.48
C GLN A 139 24.81 -6.71 -19.51
N GLN A 140 25.07 -5.53 -18.95
CA GLN A 140 26.43 -4.96 -18.86
C GLN A 140 27.35 -5.75 -17.92
N GLN A 141 26.83 -6.24 -16.77
CA GLN A 141 27.61 -7.10 -15.87
C GLN A 141 27.95 -8.43 -16.52
N ARG A 142 27.01 -9.00 -17.30
CA ARG A 142 27.26 -10.24 -18.04
C ARG A 142 28.31 -10.05 -19.13
N LEU A 143 28.31 -8.92 -19.84
CA LEU A 143 29.34 -8.61 -20.85
C LEU A 143 30.72 -8.47 -20.20
N ARG A 144 30.81 -7.78 -19.05
CA ARG A 144 32.06 -7.60 -18.30
C ARG A 144 32.66 -8.89 -17.70
N LEU A 145 31.86 -9.95 -17.55
CA LEU A 145 32.33 -11.25 -17.03
C LEU A 145 32.79 -12.21 -18.13
N VAL A 146 32.63 -11.83 -19.40
CA VAL A 146 33.01 -12.65 -20.57
C VAL A 146 34.30 -12.12 -21.23
N GLU A 147 34.73 -10.91 -20.89
CA GLU A 147 36.05 -10.33 -21.22
C GLU A 147 37.11 -10.74 -20.18
#